data_AF-A0A135WPQ6-F1
#
_entry.id   AF-A0A135WPQ6-F1
#
_cell.length_a   1.000
_cell.length_b   1.000
_cell.length_c   1.000
_cell.angle_alpha   90.00
_cell.angle_beta   90.00
_cell.angle_gamma   90.00
#
_symmetry.space_group_name_H-M   'P 1'
#
loop_
_entity.id
_entity.type
_entity.pdbx_description
1 polymer ?
#
loop_
_entity_poly.entity_id
_entity_poly.type
_entity_poly.pdbx_seq_one_letter_code
_entity_poly.pdbx_strand_id
1 'polypeptide(L)' 'MFKKPENNRMTVEEAERYGREINARSAQYENVEIPKEEIAMSFDEIPPPLSEEEIKKRVGEQNVKNVESDIMNSINS' A
#
# COMPACT_ATOMS: atom_id res chain seq x y z
N MET A 1 -17.75 2.05 -6.99
CA MET A 1 -17.04 2.97 -6.08
C MET A 1 -17.34 2.53 -4.65
N PHE A 2 -16.44 1.80 -3.98
CA PHE A 2 -16.65 1.34 -2.61
C PHE A 2 -16.35 2.49 -1.65
N LYS A 3 -17.39 2.99 -0.96
CA LYS A 3 -17.21 3.96 0.13
C LYS A 3 -16.61 3.23 1.32
N LYS A 4 -15.37 3.57 1.69
CA LYS A 4 -14.75 3.08 2.93
C LYS A 4 -15.52 3.72 4.10
N PRO A 5 -16.11 2.93 5.02
CA PRO A 5 -16.81 3.51 6.16
C PRO A 5 -15.79 4.20 7.07
N GLU A 6 -15.98 5.49 7.32
CA GLU A 6 -15.22 6.25 8.31
C GLU A 6 -15.50 5.65 9.70
N ASN A 7 -14.51 5.01 10.31
CA ASN A 7 -14.44 4.65 11.72
C ASN A 7 -15.73 4.08 12.37
N ASN A 8 -16.39 3.12 11.72
CA ASN A 8 -17.42 2.33 12.39
C ASN A 8 -16.78 1.04 12.91
N ARG A 9 -16.70 0.88 14.24
CA ARG A 9 -16.26 -0.39 14.86
C ARG A 9 -17.27 -1.46 14.44
N MET A 10 -16.85 -2.37 13.55
CA MET A 10 -17.67 -3.52 13.15
C MET A 10 -18.03 -4.36 14.39
N THR A 11 -19.26 -4.86 14.42
CA THR A 11 -19.65 -5.90 15.38
C THR A 11 -18.91 -7.21 15.07
N VAL A 12 -18.86 -8.14 16.03
CA VAL A 12 -18.18 -9.44 15.87
C VAL A 12 -18.73 -10.20 14.66
N GLU A 13 -20.05 -10.24 14.49
CA GLU A 13 -20.72 -10.92 13.38
C GLU A 13 -20.39 -10.29 12.02
N GLU A 14 -20.27 -8.95 11.98
CA GLU A 14 -19.88 -8.23 10.76
C GLU A 14 -18.42 -8.48 10.40
N ALA A 15 -17.53 -8.52 11.39
CA ALA A 15 -16.12 -8.81 11.19
C ALA A 15 -15.92 -10.26 10.69
N GLU A 16 -16.66 -11.22 11.25
CA GLU A 16 -16.62 -12.61 10.77
C GLU A 16 -17.17 -12.75 9.35
N ARG A 17 -18.29 -12.09 9.03
CA ARG A 17 -18.86 -12.09 7.68
C ARG A 17 -17.87 -11.50 6.68
N TYR A 18 -17.28 -10.35 7.03
CA TYR A 18 -16.26 -9.70 6.22
C TYR A 18 -15.02 -10.59 6.04
N GLY A 19 -14.53 -11.22 7.11
CA GLY A 19 -13.39 -12.14 7.04
C GLY A 19 -13.65 -13.33 6.11
N ARG A 20 -14.84 -13.93 6.18
CA ARG A 20 -15.24 -15.02 5.27
C ARG A 20 -15.30 -14.56 3.81
N GLU A 21 -15.84 -13.37 3.55
CA GLU A 21 -15.92 -12.79 2.20
C GLU A 21 -14.53 -12.51 1.62
N ILE A 22 -13.65 -11.91 2.41
CA ILE A 22 -12.26 -11.63 2.00
C ILE A 22 -11.50 -12.95 1.76
N ASN A 23 -11.62 -13.93 2.64
CA ASN A 23 -10.96 -15.23 2.46
C ASN A 23 -11.44 -15.92 1.19
N ALA A 24 -12.75 -15.93 0.92
CA ALA A 24 -13.30 -16.52 -0.30
C ALA A 24 -12.78 -15.81 -1.57
N ARG A 25 -12.65 -14.48 -1.53
CA ARG A 25 -12.10 -13.69 -2.63
C ARG A 25 -10.60 -13.94 -2.81
N SER A 26 -9.82 -13.95 -1.73
CA SER A 26 -8.38 -14.15 -1.78
C SER A 26 -8.00 -15.56 -2.27
N ALA A 27 -8.77 -16.58 -1.90
CA ALA A 27 -8.56 -17.95 -2.37
C ALA A 27 -8.62 -18.08 -3.90
N GLN A 28 -9.32 -17.17 -4.59
CA GLN A 28 -9.36 -17.14 -6.05
C GLN A 28 -8.02 -16.71 -6.68
N TYR A 29 -7.15 -16.05 -5.91
CA TYR A 29 -5.89 -15.47 -6.38
C TYR A 29 -4.64 -16.18 -5.84
N GLU A 30 -4.76 -17.07 -4.85
CA GLU A 30 -3.60 -17.70 -4.18
C GLU A 30 -2.71 -18.55 -5.11
N ASN A 31 -3.24 -19.04 -6.24
CA ASN A 31 -2.49 -19.87 -7.19
C ASN A 31 -2.55 -19.34 -8.63
N VAL A 32 -2.89 -18.07 -8.80
CA VAL A 32 -2.90 -17.44 -10.13
C VAL A 32 -1.48 -17.04 -10.48
N GLU A 33 -0.84 -17.83 -11.35
CA GLU A 33 0.44 -17.45 -11.96
C GLU A 33 0.17 -16.34 -12.98
N ILE A 34 0.66 -15.13 -12.69
CA ILE A 34 0.58 -14.01 -13.62
C ILE A 34 1.74 -14.13 -14.61
N PRO A 35 1.48 -14.23 -15.93
CA PRO A 35 2.53 -14.27 -16.95
C PRO A 35 3.42 -13.04 -16.82
N LYS A 36 4.74 -13.20 -16.93
CA LYS A 36 5.70 -12.09 -16.76
C LYS A 36 5.47 -10.99 -17.79
N GLU A 37 4.94 -11.35 -18.94
CA GLU A 37 4.56 -10.47 -20.04
C GLU A 37 3.39 -9.53 -19.67
N GLU A 38 2.51 -9.92 -18.72
CA GLU A 38 1.42 -9.07 -18.20
C GLU A 38 1.87 -8.12 -17.08
N ILE A 39 3.02 -8.40 -16.44
CA ILE A 39 3.59 -7.58 -15.35
C ILE A 39 4.45 -6.44 -15.91
N ALA A 40 4.87 -6.54 -17.17
CA ALA A 40 5.70 -5.54 -17.82
C ALA A 40 4.88 -4.25 -18.10
N MET A 41 4.89 -3.32 -17.15
CA MET A 41 4.59 -1.92 -17.47
C MET A 41 5.60 -1.48 -18.53
N SER A 42 5.10 -0.83 -19.58
CA SER A 42 6.01 -0.27 -20.58
C SER A 42 6.90 0.79 -19.90
N PHE A 43 8.18 0.87 -20.26
CA PHE A 43 9.10 1.85 -19.67
C PHE A 43 8.59 3.30 -19.82
N ASP A 44 7.75 3.55 -20.83
CA ASP A 44 7.12 4.83 -21.10
C ASP A 44 5.95 5.16 -20.13
N GLU A 45 5.41 4.16 -19.42
CA GLU A 45 4.36 4.33 -18.40
C GLU A 45 4.91 4.60 -17.00
N ILE A 46 6.22 4.44 -16.79
CA ILE A 46 6.85 4.69 -15.49
C ILE A 46 7.16 6.20 -15.41
N PRO A 47 6.49 6.97 -14.52
CA PRO A 47 6.79 8.38 -14.37
C PRO A 47 8.25 8.55 -13.93
N PRO A 48 8.93 9.63 -14.36
CA PRO A 48 10.31 9.87 -13.96
C PRO A 48 10.42 9.96 -12.44
N PRO A 49 11.55 9.54 -11.87
CA PRO A 49 11.80 9.70 -10.45
C PRO A 49 11.71 11.20 -10.09
N LEU A 50 11.14 11.47 -8.93
CA LEU A 50 11.02 12.83 -8.43
C LEU A 50 12.40 13.39 -8.12
N SER A 51 12.56 14.68 -8.35
CA SER A 51 13.73 15.40 -7.86
C SER A 51 13.77 15.42 -6.33
N GLU A 52 14.95 15.58 -5.76
CA GLU A 52 15.09 15.70 -4.31
C GLU A 52 14.27 16.85 -3.72
N GLU A 53 14.13 17.96 -4.44
CA GLU A 53 13.32 19.10 -4.02
C GLU A 53 11.83 18.75 -3.94
N GLU A 54 11.32 18.00 -4.92
CA GLU A 54 9.94 17.51 -4.93
C GLU A 54 9.69 16.50 -3.81
N ILE A 55 10.66 15.62 -3.55
CA ILE A 55 10.62 14.68 -2.43
C ILE A 55 10.56 15.47 -1.12
N LYS A 56 11.51 16.39 -0.89
CA LYS A 56 11.58 17.25 0.31
C LYS A 56 10.30 18.06 0.52
N LYS A 57 9.70 18.60 -0.54
CA LYS A 57 8.43 19.32 -0.48
C LYS A 57 7.25 18.41 -0.09
N ARG A 58 7.24 17.17 -0.57
CA ARG A 58 6.14 16.22 -0.32
C ARG A 58 6.21 15.59 1.07
N VAL A 59 7.40 15.13 1.48
CA VAL A 59 7.57 14.39 2.74
C VAL A 59 8.09 15.25 3.89
N GLY A 60 8.60 16.44 3.60
CA GLY A 60 9.27 17.33 4.55
C GLY A 60 10.77 17.04 4.66
N GLU A 61 11.59 18.09 4.69
CA GLU A 61 13.06 17.99 4.73
C GLU A 61 13.58 17.12 5.89
N GLN A 62 12.96 17.23 7.05
CA GLN A 62 13.38 16.46 8.23
C GLN A 62 13.16 14.96 8.03
N ASN A 63 12.11 14.56 7.32
CA ASN A 63 11.83 13.15 7.07
C ASN A 63 12.80 12.55 6.04
N VAL A 64 13.20 13.32 5.03
CA VAL A 64 14.27 12.92 4.09
C VAL A 64 15.58 12.67 4.85
N LYS A 65 15.96 13.62 5.72
CA LYS A 65 17.17 13.50 6.55
C LYS A 65 17.11 12.31 7.51
N ASN A 66 15.94 12.03 8.12
CA ASN A 66 15.80 10.92 9.05
C ASN A 66 15.95 9.55 8.34
N VAL A 67 15.47 9.44 7.10
CA VAL A 67 15.64 8.24 6.27
C VAL A 67 17.10 8.06 5.83
N GLU A 68 17.79 9.15 5.49
CA GLU A 68 19.21 9.13 5.12
C GLU A 68 20.15 8.85 6.31
N SER A 69 19.70 9.10 7.54
CA SER A 69 20.52 8.98 8.75
C SER A 69 20.34 7.67 9.54
N ASP A 70 19.64 6.67 8.97
CA ASP A 70 19.26 5.41 9.65
C ASP A 70 18.44 5.60 10.94
N ILE A 71 17.98 6.82 11.23
CA ILE A 71 17.10 7.13 12.35
C ILE A 71 15.66 6.81 11.91
N MET A 72 15.41 5.52 11.73
CA MET A 72 14.06 5.00 11.61
C MET A 72 13.48 4.93 13.01
N ASN A 73 12.71 5.95 13.40
CA ASN A 73 11.90 5.89 14.61
C ASN A 73 10.91 4.73 14.47
N SER A 74 11.25 3.57 15.03
CA SER A 74 10.34 2.44 15.15
C SER A 74 9.13 2.89 15.96
N ILE A 75 7.96 2.90 15.33
CA ILE A 75 6.69 3.21 16.01
C ILE A 75 6.23 2.01 16.87
N ASN A 76 6.91 0.85 16.77
CA ASN A 76 6.61 -0.37 17.53
C ASN A 76 7.83 -0.81 18.38
N SER A 77 8.25 0.01 19.33
CA SER A 77 9.14 -0.43 20.43
C SER A 77 8.36 -0.65 21.71
#